data_AF-A0A975SA24-F1
#
_entry.id   AF-A0A975SA24-F1
#
_cell.length_a   1.000
_cell.length_b   1.000
_cell.length_c   1.000
_cell.angle_alpha   90.00
_cell.angle_beta   90.00
_cell.angle_gamma   90.00
#
_symmetry.space_group_name_H-M   'P 1'
#
loop_
_entity.id
_entity.type
_entity.pdbx_description
1 polymer ?
#
loop_
_entity_poly.entity_id
_entity_poly.type
_entity_poly.pdbx_seq_one_letter_code
_entity_poly.pdbx_strand_id
1 'polypeptide(L)'
;MNTQFKILSAVLSASLLITPIYALTHNYKNVVRAAELSNNDEFQRLYNRLNYNKKIEFNKLKKELKLTKKQQLEILKDKEIMDNQPTDRWKLAVIKKIAKWISLKVGEKSVAEITDYLLEWEDDLQTGIENFLVEYCGFSRGSAHWTAKTAMFIAF
;
A
#
# COMPACT_ATOMS: atom_id res chain seq x y z
N MET A 1 -10.41 -36.86 4.81
CA MET A 1 -9.23 -36.02 5.10
C MET A 1 -9.20 -34.91 4.05
N ASN A 2 -9.50 -33.69 4.48
CA ASN A 2 -9.59 -32.47 3.66
C ASN A 2 -8.20 -31.98 3.24
N THR A 3 -8.04 -31.45 2.02
CA THR A 3 -7.67 -30.04 1.82
C THR A 3 -7.97 -29.62 0.36
N GLN A 4 -9.14 -29.03 0.14
CA GLN A 4 -9.46 -28.27 -1.06
C GLN A 4 -8.93 -26.84 -0.86
N PHE A 5 -7.84 -26.49 -1.54
CA PHE A 5 -7.37 -25.11 -1.65
C PHE A 5 -8.35 -24.32 -2.54
N LYS A 6 -9.22 -23.53 -1.91
CA LYS A 6 -10.01 -22.49 -2.58
C LYS A 6 -9.08 -21.33 -2.92
N ILE A 7 -8.69 -21.21 -4.19
CA ILE A 7 -8.10 -19.97 -4.74
C ILE A 7 -9.20 -19.31 -5.57
N LEU A 8 -9.84 -18.29 -5.00
CA LEU A 8 -10.79 -17.44 -5.70
C LEU A 8 -10.03 -16.44 -6.61
N SER A 9 -10.18 -16.66 -7.91
CA SER A 9 -10.47 -15.70 -8.99
C SER A 9 -9.89 -14.27 -8.95
N ALA A 10 -9.11 -13.94 -9.99
CA ALA A 10 -9.37 -12.74 -10.80
C ALA A 10 -9.06 -13.04 -12.28
N VAL A 11 -10.09 -12.93 -13.10
CA VAL A 11 -10.16 -13.21 -14.53
C VAL A 11 -9.33 -12.16 -15.29
N LEU A 12 -8.34 -12.60 -16.07
CA LEU A 12 -7.77 -11.80 -17.15
C LEU A 12 -8.30 -12.38 -18.47
N SER A 13 -9.40 -11.81 -18.95
CA SER A 13 -9.97 -12.14 -20.26
C SER A 13 -9.07 -11.61 -21.37
N ALA A 14 -8.09 -12.43 -21.78
CA ALA A 14 -7.38 -12.26 -23.04
C ALA A 14 -8.00 -13.23 -24.05
N SER A 15 -8.74 -12.69 -25.02
CA SER A 15 -9.28 -13.43 -26.16
C SER A 15 -8.15 -14.15 -26.90
N LEU A 16 -8.11 -15.48 -26.81
CA LEU A 16 -7.12 -16.33 -27.47
C LEU A 16 -7.46 -16.48 -28.96
N LEU A 17 -6.73 -15.79 -29.84
CA LEU A 17 -6.52 -16.27 -31.20
C LEU A 17 -5.29 -17.20 -31.19
N ILE A 18 -5.56 -18.48 -31.45
CA ILE A 18 -4.60 -19.58 -31.47
C ILE A 18 -3.53 -19.30 -32.52
N THR A 19 -2.28 -19.14 -32.10
CA THR A 19 -1.10 -19.23 -32.97
C THR A 19 -0.03 -20.11 -32.31
N PRO A 20 0.82 -20.79 -33.11
CA PRO A 20 1.62 -21.92 -32.65
C PRO A 20 2.76 -21.55 -31.68
N ILE A 21 3.06 -22.53 -30.82
CA ILE A 21 3.70 -22.44 -29.49
C ILE A 21 5.17 -21.96 -29.48
N TYR A 22 5.82 -21.72 -30.62
CA TYR A 22 7.23 -21.31 -30.66
C TYR A 22 7.49 -19.82 -30.37
N ALA A 23 6.47 -18.96 -30.51
CA ALA A 23 6.60 -17.52 -30.24
C ALA A 23 6.43 -17.12 -28.76
N LEU A 24 5.96 -18.02 -27.89
CA LEU A 24 5.56 -17.67 -26.51
C LEU A 24 6.73 -17.34 -25.58
N THR A 25 7.90 -17.97 -25.74
CA THR A 25 9.01 -17.78 -24.80
C THR A 25 9.74 -16.44 -24.99
N HIS A 26 9.85 -15.95 -26.23
CA HIS A 26 10.46 -14.66 -26.56
C HIS A 26 9.52 -13.49 -26.27
N ASN A 27 8.21 -13.67 -26.49
CA ASN A 27 7.22 -12.63 -26.20
C ASN A 27 7.00 -12.47 -24.69
N TYR A 28 7.02 -13.55 -23.91
CA TYR A 28 6.91 -13.47 -22.45
C TYR A 28 8.03 -12.62 -21.83
N LYS A 29 9.29 -12.85 -22.24
CA LYS A 29 10.42 -12.02 -21.77
C LYS A 29 10.25 -10.54 -22.15
N ASN A 30 9.75 -10.24 -23.35
CA ASN A 30 9.51 -8.87 -23.78
C ASN A 30 8.33 -8.20 -23.06
N VAL A 31 7.25 -8.93 -22.79
CA VAL A 31 6.10 -8.46 -22.02
C VAL A 31 6.47 -8.21 -20.56
N VAL A 32 7.23 -9.13 -19.94
CA VAL A 32 7.76 -8.94 -18.57
C VAL A 32 8.69 -7.74 -18.52
N ARG A 33 9.62 -7.61 -19.49
CA ARG A 33 10.54 -6.47 -19.57
C ARG A 33 9.80 -5.14 -19.80
N ALA A 34 8.75 -5.11 -20.61
CA ALA A 34 7.92 -3.92 -20.83
C ALA A 34 7.14 -3.54 -19.56
N ALA A 35 6.60 -4.52 -18.83
CA ALA A 35 5.94 -4.28 -17.55
C ALA A 35 6.92 -3.77 -16.48
N GLU A 36 8.15 -4.30 -16.45
CA GLU A 36 9.21 -3.83 -15.55
C GLU A 36 9.68 -2.40 -15.86
N LEU A 37 9.82 -2.06 -17.15
CA LEU A 37 10.14 -0.69 -17.60
C LEU A 37 9.04 0.29 -17.19
N SER A 38 7.78 -0.06 -17.46
CA SER A 38 6.61 0.75 -17.06
C SER A 38 6.55 0.99 -15.55
N ASN A 39 6.77 -0.06 -14.75
CA ASN A 39 6.79 0.05 -13.28
C ASN A 39 7.95 0.93 -12.77
N ASN A 40 9.11 0.90 -13.45
CA ASN A 40 10.25 1.75 -13.09
C ASN A 40 9.98 3.21 -13.45
N ASP A 41 9.42 3.49 -14.63
CA ASP A 41 9.06 4.84 -15.06
C ASP A 41 8.00 5.44 -14.14
N GLU A 42 6.99 4.64 -13.76
CA GLU A 42 5.96 5.04 -12.81
C GLU A 42 6.56 5.30 -11.41
N PHE A 43 7.45 4.43 -10.93
CA PHE A 43 8.17 4.65 -9.68
C PHE A 43 8.94 5.98 -9.70
N GLN A 44 9.75 6.23 -10.74
CA GLN A 44 10.55 7.46 -10.85
C GLN A 44 9.64 8.69 -10.90
N ARG A 45 8.56 8.63 -11.67
CA ARG A 45 7.57 9.71 -11.75
C ARG A 45 6.99 10.04 -10.37
N LEU A 46 6.50 9.03 -9.64
CA LEU A 46 5.90 9.23 -8.32
C LEU A 46 6.92 9.68 -7.28
N TYR A 47 8.10 9.06 -7.26
CA TYR A 47 9.18 9.43 -6.36
C TYR A 47 9.65 10.87 -6.58
N ASN A 48 9.70 11.32 -7.84
CA ASN A 48 10.11 12.68 -8.17
C ASN A 48 9.09 13.76 -7.80
N ARG A 49 7.81 13.40 -7.64
CA ARG A 49 6.79 14.31 -7.09
C ARG A 49 6.96 14.57 -5.59
N LEU A 50 7.65 13.69 -4.86
CA LEU A 50 7.94 13.90 -3.44
C LEU A 50 8.91 15.07 -3.25
N ASN A 51 8.62 15.93 -2.27
CA ASN A 51 9.58 16.93 -1.82
C ASN A 51 10.79 16.28 -1.11
N TYR A 52 11.84 17.07 -0.86
CA TYR A 52 13.09 16.59 -0.25
C TYR A 52 12.88 15.84 1.07
N ASN A 53 12.07 16.38 1.98
CA ASN A 53 11.80 15.77 3.29
C ASN A 53 11.06 14.43 3.15
N LYS A 54 10.07 14.35 2.25
CA LYS A 54 9.33 13.12 1.98
C LYS A 54 10.20 12.07 1.29
N LYS A 55 11.15 12.47 0.45
CA LYS A 55 12.16 11.54 -0.10
C LYS A 55 13.04 10.93 0.99
N ILE A 56 13.43 11.70 2.00
CA ILE A 56 14.18 11.19 3.16
C ILE A 56 13.34 10.20 3.96
N GLU A 57 12.10 10.57 4.28
CA GLU A 57 11.16 9.72 5.03
C GLU A 57 10.92 8.39 4.31
N PHE A 58 10.62 8.44 3.01
CA PHE A 58 10.43 7.24 2.19
C PHE A 58 11.68 6.36 2.13
N ASN A 59 12.88 6.95 1.98
CA ASN A 59 14.12 6.19 1.96
C ASN A 59 14.41 5.51 3.30
N LYS A 60 14.02 6.14 4.42
CA LYS A 60 14.07 5.52 5.75
C LYS A 60 13.13 4.32 5.83
N LEU A 61 11.88 4.46 5.40
CA LEU A 61 10.93 3.34 5.32
C LEU A 61 11.47 2.19 4.47
N LYS A 62 12.01 2.50 3.28
CA LYS A 62 12.63 1.51 2.38
C LYS A 62 13.71 0.69 3.08
N LYS A 63 14.60 1.36 3.83
CA LYS A 63 15.73 0.74 4.51
C LYS A 63 15.26 -0.14 5.67
N GLU A 64 14.40 0.39 6.52
CA GLU A 64 14.01 -0.24 7.79
C GLU A 64 13.07 -1.43 7.57
N LEU A 65 12.12 -1.30 6.64
CA LEU A 65 11.20 -2.38 6.27
C LEU A 65 11.74 -3.31 5.19
N LYS A 66 12.96 -3.06 4.68
CA LYS A 66 13.58 -3.81 3.57
C LYS A 66 12.62 -3.99 2.38
N LEU A 67 11.94 -2.90 1.99
CA LEU A 67 10.84 -2.95 1.03
C LEU A 67 11.29 -3.46 -0.35
N THR A 68 10.53 -4.40 -0.90
CA THR A 68 10.68 -4.82 -2.30
C THR A 68 10.30 -3.68 -3.26
N LYS A 69 10.76 -3.74 -4.52
CA LYS A 69 10.40 -2.74 -5.54
C LYS A 69 8.88 -2.58 -5.70
N LYS A 70 8.15 -3.68 -5.62
CA LYS A 70 6.68 -3.69 -5.69
C LYS A 70 6.06 -2.93 -4.52
N GLN A 71 6.48 -3.21 -3.29
CA GLN A 71 5.98 -2.51 -2.10
C GLN A 71 6.34 -1.01 -2.11
N GLN A 72 7.52 -0.67 -2.60
CA GLN A 72 7.93 0.72 -2.78
C GLN A 72 6.97 1.45 -3.74
N LEU A 73 6.66 0.85 -4.89
CA LEU A 73 5.72 1.42 -5.86
C LEU A 73 4.30 1.51 -5.29
N GLU A 74 3.83 0.49 -4.57
CA GLU A 74 2.50 0.49 -3.92
C GLU A 74 2.35 1.65 -2.92
N ILE A 75 3.33 1.87 -2.05
CA ILE A 75 3.29 2.99 -1.09
C ILE A 75 3.22 4.34 -1.80
N LEU A 76 3.97 4.52 -2.89
CA LEU A 76 3.94 5.76 -3.66
C LEU A 76 2.59 5.98 -4.38
N LYS A 77 1.97 4.90 -4.87
CA LYS A 77 0.62 4.96 -5.44
C LYS A 77 -0.43 5.30 -4.39
N ASP A 78 -0.36 4.67 -3.23
CA ASP A 78 -1.26 4.95 -2.11
C ASP A 78 -1.17 6.44 -1.72
N LYS A 79 0.05 7.00 -1.68
CA LYS A 79 0.27 8.42 -1.40
C LYS A 79 -0.35 9.31 -2.48
N GLU A 80 -0.12 9.02 -3.75
CA GLU A 80 -0.71 9.79 -4.86
C GLU A 80 -2.25 9.77 -4.82
N ILE A 81 -2.84 8.61 -4.53
CA ILE A 81 -4.29 8.47 -4.36
C ILE A 81 -4.78 9.32 -3.17
N MET A 82 -4.02 9.36 -2.07
CA MET A 82 -4.37 10.17 -0.90
C MET A 82 -4.26 11.67 -1.16
N ASP A 83 -3.22 12.12 -1.86
CA ASP A 83 -2.95 13.53 -2.17
C ASP A 83 -4.00 14.13 -3.14
N ASN A 84 -4.58 13.32 -4.04
CA ASN A 84 -5.53 13.78 -5.06
C ASN A 84 -7.01 13.88 -4.57
N GLN A 85 -7.29 13.73 -3.28
CA GLN A 85 -8.66 13.80 -2.75
C GLN A 85 -8.94 15.14 -2.03
N PRO A 86 -9.97 15.92 -2.46
CA PRO A 86 -10.28 17.24 -1.89
C PRO A 86 -10.70 17.16 -0.42
N THR A 87 -10.31 18.13 0.42
CA THR A 87 -10.55 18.07 1.86
C THR A 87 -10.82 19.42 2.54
N ASP A 88 -12.11 19.78 2.70
CA ASP A 88 -12.54 20.91 3.55
C ASP A 88 -12.64 20.54 5.06
N ARG A 89 -12.57 19.23 5.38
CA ARG A 89 -12.47 18.68 6.75
C ARG A 89 -11.28 17.74 6.87
N TRP A 90 -10.10 18.29 6.66
CA TRP A 90 -8.88 17.54 6.40
C TRP A 90 -8.53 16.49 7.47
N LYS A 91 -8.75 16.77 8.75
CA LYS A 91 -8.40 15.84 9.85
C LYS A 91 -9.22 14.54 9.83
N LEU A 92 -10.55 14.64 9.90
CA LEU A 92 -11.44 13.47 9.84
C LEU A 92 -11.25 12.67 8.53
N ALA A 93 -11.05 13.37 7.42
CA ALA A 93 -10.81 12.73 6.14
C ALA A 93 -9.46 11.98 6.13
N VAL A 94 -8.40 12.55 6.71
CA VAL A 94 -7.11 11.88 6.87
C VAL A 94 -7.25 10.63 7.75
N ILE A 95 -7.93 10.74 8.89
CA ILE A 95 -8.18 9.61 9.79
C ILE A 95 -8.94 8.49 9.07
N LYS A 96 -10.04 8.82 8.37
CA LYS A 96 -10.81 7.84 7.58
C LYS A 96 -9.98 7.17 6.48
N LYS A 97 -9.07 7.92 5.84
CA LYS A 97 -8.18 7.36 4.81
C LYS A 97 -7.17 6.39 5.41
N ILE A 98 -6.55 6.76 6.53
CA ILE A 98 -5.64 5.87 7.29
C ILE A 98 -6.40 4.62 7.73
N ALA A 99 -7.58 4.78 8.31
CA ALA A 99 -8.44 3.67 8.73
C ALA A 99 -8.76 2.72 7.57
N LYS A 100 -9.09 3.27 6.39
CA LYS A 100 -9.32 2.48 5.18
C LYS A 100 -8.07 1.70 4.76
N TRP A 101 -6.91 2.35 4.76
CA TRP A 101 -5.65 1.71 4.40
C TRP A 101 -5.28 0.57 5.36
N ILE A 102 -5.42 0.80 6.67
CA ILE A 102 -5.19 -0.23 7.70
C ILE A 102 -6.18 -1.38 7.53
N SER A 103 -7.47 -1.09 7.37
CA SER A 103 -8.51 -2.11 7.15
C SER A 103 -8.23 -2.99 5.95
N LEU A 104 -7.78 -2.42 4.83
CA LEU A 104 -7.40 -3.19 3.62
C LEU A 104 -6.18 -4.08 3.83
N LYS A 105 -5.26 -3.71 4.73
CA LYS A 105 -4.04 -4.49 4.99
C LYS A 105 -4.21 -5.55 6.06
N VAL A 106 -4.97 -5.26 7.11
CA VAL A 106 -5.15 -6.16 8.25
C VAL A 106 -6.41 -7.01 8.10
N GLY A 107 -7.47 -6.50 7.48
CA GLY A 107 -8.69 -7.25 7.15
C GLY A 107 -9.59 -7.62 8.33
N GLU A 108 -9.12 -7.49 9.57
CA GLU A 108 -9.83 -7.93 10.78
C GLU A 108 -10.82 -6.92 11.35
N LYS A 109 -10.65 -5.63 11.03
CA LYS A 109 -11.41 -4.52 11.61
C LYS A 109 -12.03 -3.65 10.53
N SER A 110 -13.25 -3.20 10.78
CA SER A 110 -13.96 -2.31 9.86
C SER A 110 -13.34 -0.92 9.85
N VAL A 111 -13.50 -0.20 8.73
CA VAL A 111 -13.04 1.19 8.62
C VAL A 111 -13.67 2.08 9.68
N ALA A 112 -14.93 1.81 10.06
CA ALA A 112 -15.63 2.57 11.09
C ALA A 112 -14.96 2.39 12.46
N GLU A 113 -14.75 1.15 12.91
CA GLU A 113 -14.10 0.87 14.20
C GLU A 113 -12.70 1.49 14.31
N ILE A 114 -11.91 1.39 13.24
CA ILE A 114 -10.56 2.00 13.22
C ILE A 114 -10.67 3.53 13.25
N THR A 115 -11.61 4.11 12.49
CA THR A 115 -11.82 5.57 12.47
C THR A 115 -12.23 6.08 13.85
N ASP A 116 -13.18 5.41 14.50
CA ASP A 116 -13.70 5.81 15.81
C ASP A 116 -12.60 5.76 16.87
N TYR A 117 -11.78 4.70 16.88
CA TYR A 117 -10.60 4.63 17.74
C TYR A 117 -9.61 5.76 17.46
N LEU A 118 -9.24 5.97 16.19
CA LEU A 118 -8.22 6.96 15.82
C LEU A 118 -8.67 8.41 16.02
N LEU A 119 -9.99 8.67 16.11
CA LEU A 119 -10.50 10.00 16.46
C LEU A 119 -10.15 10.39 17.90
N GLU A 120 -10.01 9.42 18.82
CA GLU A 120 -9.52 9.67 20.18
C GLU A 120 -8.04 10.09 20.21
N TRP A 121 -7.32 9.84 19.10
CA TRP A 121 -5.89 10.11 18.93
C TRP A 121 -5.62 11.20 17.88
N GLU A 122 -6.57 12.11 17.63
CA GLU A 122 -6.45 13.13 16.56
C GLU A 122 -5.14 13.94 16.64
N ASP A 123 -4.70 14.28 17.87
CA ASP A 123 -3.50 15.09 18.11
C ASP A 123 -2.19 14.29 18.15
N ASP A 124 -2.27 12.95 18.28
CA ASP A 124 -1.11 12.03 18.20
C ASP A 124 -1.47 10.77 17.42
N LEU A 125 -1.79 10.98 16.15
CA LEU A 125 -2.33 9.94 15.29
C LEU A 125 -1.35 8.78 15.07
N GLN A 126 -0.05 9.04 15.09
CA GLN A 126 0.94 7.99 14.96
C GLN A 126 0.88 7.04 16.16
N THR A 127 0.87 7.57 17.39
CA THR A 127 0.74 6.74 18.60
C THR A 127 -0.59 5.99 18.62
N GLY A 128 -1.68 6.63 18.19
CA GLY A 128 -2.97 5.96 18.03
C GLY A 128 -2.91 4.75 17.10
N ILE A 129 -2.30 4.90 15.92
CA ILE A 129 -2.12 3.78 14.98
C ILE A 129 -1.24 2.68 15.60
N GLU A 130 -0.16 3.05 16.29
CA GLU A 130 0.74 2.09 16.94
C GLU A 130 0.00 1.25 17.99
N ASN A 131 -0.73 1.90 18.90
CA ASN A 131 -1.49 1.23 19.93
C ASN A 131 -2.60 0.37 19.35
N PHE A 132 -3.32 0.88 18.35
CA PHE A 132 -4.36 0.11 17.66
C PHE A 132 -3.81 -1.21 17.10
N LEU A 133 -2.69 -1.15 16.38
CA LEU A 133 -2.09 -2.33 15.77
C LEU A 133 -1.58 -3.35 16.81
N VAL A 134 -1.05 -2.88 17.94
CA VAL A 134 -0.58 -3.76 19.02
C VAL A 134 -1.76 -4.42 19.73
N GLU A 135 -2.74 -3.63 20.16
CA GLU A 135 -3.82 -4.06 21.05
C GLU A 135 -4.91 -4.85 20.31
N TYR A 136 -5.22 -4.45 19.07
CA TYR A 136 -6.37 -4.99 18.33
C TYR A 136 -6.00 -5.83 17.13
N CYS A 137 -4.75 -5.76 16.64
CA CYS A 137 -4.29 -6.54 15.48
C CYS A 137 -3.13 -7.49 15.81
N GLY A 138 -2.65 -7.50 17.06
CA GLY A 138 -1.59 -8.41 17.51
C GLY A 138 -0.21 -8.13 16.92
N PHE A 139 0.05 -6.92 16.43
CA PHE A 139 1.35 -6.56 15.86
C PHE A 139 2.39 -6.44 16.98
N SER A 140 3.63 -6.83 16.70
CA SER A 140 4.75 -6.46 17.58
C SER A 140 4.90 -4.94 17.62
N ARG A 141 5.38 -4.38 18.74
CA ARG A 141 5.66 -2.92 18.86
C ARG A 141 6.49 -2.38 17.71
N GLY A 142 7.51 -3.11 17.26
CA GLY A 142 8.34 -2.72 16.12
C GLY A 142 7.57 -2.69 14.80
N SER A 143 6.77 -3.72 14.53
CA SER A 143 5.92 -3.78 13.33
C SER A 143 4.86 -2.68 13.34
N ALA A 144 4.23 -2.43 14.49
CA ALA A 144 3.25 -1.39 14.68
C ALA A 144 3.86 0.00 14.42
N HIS A 145 5.04 0.29 15.01
CA HIS A 145 5.77 1.53 14.80
C HIS A 145 6.02 1.86 13.33
N TRP A 146 6.59 0.91 12.58
CA TRP A 146 6.89 1.13 11.17
C TRP A 146 5.66 1.14 10.27
N THR A 147 4.61 0.39 10.63
CA THR A 147 3.32 0.46 9.94
C THR A 147 2.68 1.83 10.14
N ALA A 148 2.70 2.36 11.37
CA ALA A 148 2.20 3.69 11.68
C ALA A 148 2.97 4.77 10.92
N LYS A 149 4.32 4.71 10.92
CA LYS A 149 5.15 5.61 10.09
C LYS A 149 4.80 5.55 8.61
N THR A 150 4.51 4.36 8.09
CA THR A 150 4.09 4.21 6.68
C THR A 150 2.73 4.85 6.43
N ALA A 151 1.75 4.61 7.30
CA ALA A 151 0.44 5.24 7.20
C ALA A 151 0.52 6.78 7.25
N MET A 152 1.35 7.33 8.15
CA MET A 152 1.61 8.76 8.24
C MET A 152 2.29 9.31 6.98
N PHE A 153 3.25 8.59 6.41
CA PHE A 153 3.89 8.98 5.16
C PHE A 153 2.92 9.03 3.97
N ILE A 154 2.01 8.06 3.90
CA ILE A 154 0.99 8.04 2.84
C ILE A 154 0.01 9.19 3.05
N ALA A 155 -0.29 9.52 4.32
CA ALA A 155 -1.30 10.50 4.67
C ALA A 155 -0.90 11.97 4.57
N PHE A 156 0.39 12.27 4.76
CA PHE A 156 0.97 13.61 4.78
C PHE A 156 2.18 13.65 3.84
#